data_AF-A0A975YBP1-F1
#
_entry.id   AF-A0A975YBP1-F1
#
_cell.length_a   1.000
_cell.length_b   1.000
_cell.length_c   1.000
_cell.angle_alpha   90.00
_cell.angle_beta   90.00
_cell.angle_gamma   90.00
#
_symmetry.space_group_name_H-M   'P 1'
#
loop_
_entity.id
_entity.type
_entity.pdbx_description
1 polymer ?
#
loop_
_entity_poly.entity_id
_entity_poly.type
_entity_poly.pdbx_seq_one_letter_code
_entity_poly.pdbx_strand_id
1 'polypeptide(L)'
;MNATTTLIGSPAVLDELPAGTEVQDADGDSGTKTRDGGWKVVGFGWALDPDWFRFPVHVVNPTAATAELVADLAGPQTTHILKSEIRGILAAVRKLWDEQEAELDELRDEDGDVPSGNFREWDGLRYDAHPEQDSEMLSTVVSRLEKLLDPSGGA
;
A
#
# COMPACT_ATOMS: atom_id res chain seq x y z
N MET A 1 1.36 15.79 -35.55
CA MET A 1 2.28 15.03 -34.67
C MET A 1 1.42 14.48 -33.55
N ASN A 2 1.20 13.17 -33.50
CA ASN A 2 0.37 12.57 -32.46
C ASN A 2 1.20 12.52 -31.18
N ALA A 3 0.98 13.49 -30.29
CA ALA A 3 1.50 13.40 -28.93
C ALA A 3 0.79 12.22 -28.26
N THR A 4 1.55 11.20 -27.85
CA THR A 4 1.04 10.12 -27.02
C THR A 4 0.65 10.74 -25.67
N THR A 5 -0.62 11.07 -25.48
CA THR A 5 -1.12 11.67 -24.25
C THR A 5 -1.37 10.57 -23.22
N THR A 6 -0.75 10.70 -22.05
CA THR A 6 -1.04 9.81 -20.91
C THR A 6 -2.16 10.41 -20.07
N LEU A 7 -3.23 9.64 -19.87
CA LEU A 7 -4.43 10.03 -19.14
C LEU A 7 -4.28 9.78 -17.64
N ILE A 8 -4.68 10.76 -16.83
CA ILE A 8 -4.69 10.71 -15.38
C ILE A 8 -6.13 10.86 -14.88
N GLY A 9 -6.63 9.84 -14.18
CA GLY A 9 -8.01 9.79 -13.71
C GLY A 9 -8.23 10.20 -12.25
N SER A 10 -7.17 10.52 -11.50
CA SER A 10 -7.30 10.88 -10.08
C SER A 10 -6.28 11.93 -9.61
N PRO A 11 -6.64 12.75 -8.61
CA PRO A 11 -5.74 13.73 -7.99
C PRO A 11 -4.46 13.13 -7.42
N ALA A 12 -4.54 11.94 -6.81
CA ALA A 12 -3.39 11.28 -6.19
C ALA A 12 -2.24 11.03 -7.17
N VAL A 13 -2.54 10.76 -8.45
CA VAL A 13 -1.49 10.59 -9.47
C VAL A 13 -0.82 11.93 -9.80
N LEU A 14 -1.54 13.05 -9.72
CA LEU A 14 -0.96 14.39 -9.90
C LEU A 14 0.00 14.78 -8.77
N ASP A 15 -0.27 14.34 -7.54
CA ASP A 15 0.60 14.57 -6.37
C ASP A 15 1.98 13.90 -6.49
N GLU A 16 2.09 12.86 -7.31
CA GLU A 16 3.32 12.09 -7.50
C GLU A 16 4.15 12.54 -8.72
N LEU A 17 3.61 13.40 -9.58
CA LEU A 17 4.34 13.88 -10.76
C LEU A 17 5.58 14.71 -10.40
N PRO A 18 6.63 14.72 -11.24
CA PRO A 18 7.79 15.57 -10.99
C PRO A 18 7.47 17.06 -11.24
N ALA A 19 8.20 17.94 -10.55
CA ALA A 19 8.11 19.38 -10.79
C ALA A 19 8.49 19.71 -12.25
N GLY A 20 7.78 20.66 -12.85
CA GLY A 20 7.90 21.01 -14.26
C GLY A 20 7.02 20.17 -15.19
N THR A 21 6.32 19.14 -14.70
CA THR A 21 5.30 18.45 -15.50
C THR A 21 4.13 19.39 -15.78
N GLU A 22 3.71 19.46 -17.04
CA GLU A 22 2.55 20.21 -17.47
C GLU A 22 1.38 19.24 -17.69
N VAL A 23 0.20 19.63 -17.22
CA VAL A 23 -1.05 18.89 -17.46
C VAL A 23 -2.11 19.82 -18.04
N GLN A 24 -3.04 19.25 -18.79
CA GLN A 24 -4.22 19.93 -19.31
C GLN A 24 -5.47 19.12 -19.02
N ASP A 25 -6.49 19.77 -18.50
CA ASP A 25 -7.77 19.15 -18.19
C ASP A 25 -8.75 19.16 -19.38
N ALA A 26 -9.96 18.62 -19.16
CA ALA A 26 -10.98 18.52 -20.20
C ALA A 26 -11.59 19.88 -20.62
N ASP A 27 -11.51 20.89 -19.75
CA ASP A 27 -12.02 22.25 -20.01
C ASP A 27 -10.95 23.12 -20.70
N GLY A 28 -9.73 22.59 -20.85
CA GLY A 28 -8.62 23.22 -21.55
C GLY A 28 -7.70 24.01 -20.61
N ASP A 29 -7.94 23.92 -19.29
CA ASP A 29 -7.11 24.57 -18.30
C ASP A 29 -5.80 23.80 -18.13
N SER A 30 -4.69 24.54 -18.15
CA SER A 30 -3.34 23.99 -18.04
C SER A 30 -2.66 24.45 -16.76
N GLY A 31 -1.86 23.56 -16.17
CA GLY A 31 -0.98 23.92 -15.06
C GLY A 31 0.33 23.18 -15.10
N THR A 32 1.34 23.79 -14.48
CA THR A 32 2.68 23.23 -14.34
C THR A 32 2.96 22.95 -12.87
N LYS A 33 3.42 21.74 -12.56
CA LYS A 33 3.76 21.35 -11.19
C LYS A 33 4.96 22.12 -10.67
N THR A 34 4.84 22.69 -9.47
CA THR A 34 5.88 23.47 -8.82
C THR A 34 6.75 22.59 -7.92
N ARG A 35 7.92 23.09 -7.48
CA ARG A 35 8.86 22.31 -6.64
C ARG A 35 8.35 22.08 -5.21
N ASP A 36 7.44 22.94 -4.75
CA ASP A 36 6.77 22.91 -3.45
C ASP A 36 5.51 22.02 -3.44
N GLY A 37 5.21 21.33 -4.55
CA GLY A 37 4.16 20.31 -4.63
C GLY A 37 2.83 20.79 -5.23
N GLY A 38 2.59 22.10 -5.28
CA GLY A 38 1.38 22.66 -5.88
C GLY A 38 1.41 22.80 -7.41
N TRP A 39 0.37 23.40 -7.97
CA TRP A 39 0.19 23.61 -9.40
C TRP A 39 0.11 25.09 -9.77
N LYS A 40 1.02 25.54 -10.64
CA LYS A 40 0.97 26.88 -11.21
C LYS A 40 0.02 26.89 -12.41
N VAL A 41 -1.16 27.50 -12.22
CA VAL A 41 -2.19 27.67 -13.25
C VAL A 41 -2.22 29.12 -13.73
N VAL A 42 -2.39 29.33 -15.04
CA VAL A 42 -2.46 30.67 -15.62
C VAL A 42 -3.66 31.43 -15.06
N GLY A 43 -3.45 32.67 -14.62
CA GLY A 43 -4.51 33.52 -14.05
C GLY A 43 -4.60 33.49 -12.52
N PHE A 44 -3.88 32.57 -11.86
CA PHE A 44 -3.78 32.50 -10.40
C PHE A 44 -2.42 33.02 -9.92
N GLY A 45 -2.43 33.78 -8.82
CA GLY A 45 -1.23 34.34 -8.20
C GLY A 45 -0.53 33.40 -7.20
N TRP A 46 -1.10 32.23 -6.95
CA TRP A 46 -0.63 31.24 -5.99
C TRP A 46 -0.74 29.83 -6.59
N ALA A 47 -0.04 28.85 -5.99
CA ALA A 47 -0.13 27.46 -6.40
C ALA A 47 -1.46 26.85 -5.93
N LEU A 48 -2.09 26.06 -6.80
CA LEU A 48 -3.36 25.39 -6.53
C LEU A 48 -3.14 23.91 -6.21
N ASP A 49 -4.09 23.35 -5.46
CA ASP A 49 -4.13 21.92 -5.19
C ASP A 49 -4.60 21.13 -6.43
N PRO A 50 -4.22 19.84 -6.57
CA PRO A 50 -4.57 19.04 -7.74
C PRO A 50 -6.08 18.86 -7.95
N ASP A 51 -6.89 18.95 -6.89
CA ASP A 51 -8.36 18.89 -6.95
C ASP A 51 -9.01 20.04 -7.72
N TRP A 52 -8.23 21.09 -8.05
CA TRP A 52 -8.72 22.19 -8.86
C TRP A 52 -9.00 21.78 -10.32
N PHE A 53 -8.24 20.82 -10.86
CA PHE A 53 -8.42 20.38 -12.25
C PHE A 53 -9.63 19.49 -12.44
N ARG A 54 -10.22 19.55 -13.63
CA ARG A 54 -11.29 18.63 -14.00
C ARG A 54 -10.76 17.33 -14.59
N PHE A 55 -10.82 16.27 -13.80
CA PHE A 55 -10.42 14.93 -14.25
C PHE A 55 -11.36 14.35 -15.32
N PRO A 56 -10.84 13.55 -16.27
CA PRO A 56 -9.43 13.16 -16.40
C PRO A 56 -8.58 14.28 -17.03
N VAL A 57 -7.32 14.36 -16.60
CA VAL A 57 -6.33 15.29 -17.18
C VAL A 57 -5.32 14.55 -18.02
N HIS A 58 -4.65 15.25 -18.93
CA HIS A 58 -3.60 14.72 -19.79
C HIS A 58 -2.26 15.34 -19.44
N VAL A 59 -1.19 14.54 -19.43
CA VAL A 59 0.17 15.08 -19.40
C VAL A 59 0.51 15.69 -20.76
N VAL A 60 0.94 16.95 -20.76
CA VAL A 60 1.37 17.67 -21.96
C VAL A 60 2.83 17.28 -22.25
N ASN A 61 3.07 16.73 -23.44
CA ASN A 61 4.40 16.28 -23.90
C ASN A 61 5.12 15.35 -22.90
N PRO A 62 4.54 14.20 -22.54
CA PRO A 62 5.14 13.31 -21.54
C PRO A 62 6.50 12.78 -22.03
N THR A 63 7.49 12.78 -21.13
CA THR A 63 8.71 11.99 -21.34
C THR A 63 8.39 10.50 -21.21
N ALA A 64 9.24 9.61 -21.73
CA ALA A 64 9.07 8.16 -21.56
C ALA A 64 8.96 7.80 -20.06
N ALA A 65 9.82 8.38 -19.22
CA ALA A 65 9.80 8.16 -17.78
C ALA A 65 8.49 8.67 -17.13
N THR A 66 7.96 9.82 -17.56
CA THR A 66 6.68 10.33 -17.04
C THR A 66 5.50 9.47 -17.50
N ALA A 67 5.55 8.94 -18.73
CA ALA A 67 4.51 8.06 -19.23
C ALA A 67 4.50 6.71 -18.51
N GLU A 68 5.67 6.12 -18.24
CA GLU A 68 5.81 4.90 -17.42
C GLU A 68 5.32 5.15 -16.00
N LEU A 69 5.75 6.24 -15.36
CA LEU A 69 5.30 6.62 -14.02
C LEU A 69 3.77 6.74 -13.94
N VAL A 70 3.14 7.43 -14.89
CA VAL A 70 1.68 7.54 -14.91
C VAL A 70 1.03 6.18 -15.18
N ALA A 71 1.60 5.33 -16.03
CA ALA A 71 1.07 3.97 -16.25
C ALA A 71 1.19 3.08 -15.01
N ASP A 72 2.24 3.24 -14.20
CA ASP A 72 2.43 2.54 -12.94
C ASP A 72 1.44 3.05 -11.87
N LEU A 73 1.26 4.37 -11.77
CA LEU A 73 0.38 5.00 -10.79
C LEU A 73 -1.11 4.89 -11.13
N ALA A 74 -1.47 4.98 -12.42
CA ALA A 74 -2.85 4.86 -12.91
C ALA A 74 -3.21 3.39 -13.25
N GLY A 75 -2.21 2.52 -13.35
CA GLY A 75 -2.41 1.09 -13.48
C GLY A 75 -3.15 0.54 -12.26
N PRO A 76 -3.91 -0.55 -12.40
CA PRO A 76 -4.42 -1.25 -11.25
C PRO A 76 -3.21 -1.74 -10.45
N GLN A 77 -2.87 -1.06 -9.35
CA GLN A 77 -2.13 -1.63 -8.22
C GLN A 77 -2.69 -3.04 -8.01
N THR A 78 -1.96 -4.06 -8.46
CA THR A 78 -2.60 -5.25 -9.00
C THR A 78 -3.31 -5.97 -7.87
N THR A 79 -4.63 -5.89 -7.83
CA THR A 79 -5.46 -6.48 -6.77
C THR A 79 -5.16 -7.97 -6.61
N HIS A 80 -4.64 -8.62 -7.66
CA HIS A 80 -4.14 -9.99 -7.63
C HIS A 80 -2.84 -10.17 -6.84
N ILE A 81 -1.86 -9.27 -6.96
CA ILE A 81 -0.62 -9.27 -6.16
C ILE A 81 -0.99 -9.02 -4.69
N LEU A 82 -1.79 -7.99 -4.41
CA LEU A 82 -2.30 -7.71 -3.06
C LEU A 82 -3.08 -8.90 -2.47
N LYS A 83 -3.97 -9.55 -3.24
CA LYS A 83 -4.68 -10.76 -2.80
C LYS A 83 -3.76 -11.95 -2.58
N SER A 84 -2.72 -12.11 -3.39
CA SER A 84 -1.73 -13.19 -3.24
C SER A 84 -0.92 -13.00 -1.96
N GLU A 85 -0.45 -11.78 -1.70
CA GLU A 85 0.29 -11.43 -0.49
C GLU A 85 -0.57 -11.57 0.77
N ILE A 86 -1.83 -11.09 0.74
CA ILE A 86 -2.78 -11.28 1.84
C ILE A 86 -3.03 -12.78 2.11
N ARG A 87 -3.16 -13.60 1.06
CA ARG A 87 -3.30 -15.05 1.22
C ARG A 87 -2.04 -15.70 1.81
N GLY A 88 -0.86 -15.25 1.40
CA GLY A 88 0.41 -15.73 1.96
C GLY A 88 0.55 -15.39 3.44
N ILE A 89 0.17 -14.18 3.83
CA ILE A 89 0.11 -13.72 5.22
C ILE A 89 -0.87 -14.58 6.03
N LEU A 90 -2.09 -14.79 5.52
CA LEU A 90 -3.09 -15.62 6.19
C LEU A 90 -2.63 -17.08 6.35
N ALA A 91 -1.89 -17.62 5.39
CA ALA A 91 -1.34 -18.96 5.49
C ALA A 91 -0.23 -19.06 6.56
N ALA A 92 0.63 -18.03 6.66
CA ALA A 92 1.67 -17.97 7.69
C ALA A 92 1.08 -17.87 9.11
N VAL A 93 0.06 -17.02 9.30
CA VAL A 93 -0.66 -16.89 10.58
C VAL A 93 -1.30 -18.22 10.99
N ARG A 94 -1.96 -18.90 10.04
CA ARG A 94 -2.56 -20.22 10.31
C ARG A 94 -1.53 -21.25 10.72
N LYS A 95 -0.39 -21.30 10.02
CA LYS A 95 0.69 -22.24 10.36
C LYS A 95 1.20 -22.03 11.79
N LEU A 96 1.33 -20.78 12.22
CA LEU A 96 1.75 -20.46 13.58
C LEU A 96 0.72 -20.91 14.62
N TRP A 97 -0.57 -20.69 14.37
CA TRP A 97 -1.63 -21.21 15.26
C TRP A 97 -1.69 -22.74 15.27
N ASP A 98 -1.48 -23.40 14.13
CA ASP A 98 -1.42 -24.85 14.04
C ASP A 98 -0.22 -25.41 14.83
N GLU A 99 0.94 -24.73 14.78
CA GLU A 99 2.14 -25.07 15.56
C GLU A 99 1.92 -24.86 17.07
N GLN A 100 1.30 -23.74 17.45
CA GLN A 100 0.97 -23.44 18.84
C GLN A 100 -0.05 -24.43 19.41
N GLU A 101 -1.07 -24.83 18.65
CA GLU A 101 -2.02 -25.85 19.10
C GLU A 101 -1.35 -27.22 19.20
N ALA A 102 -0.41 -27.56 18.31
CA ALA A 102 0.36 -28.79 18.41
C ALA A 102 1.23 -28.83 19.69
N GLU A 103 1.88 -27.72 20.04
CA GLU A 103 2.61 -27.59 21.31
C GLU A 103 1.68 -27.73 22.52
N LEU A 104 0.47 -27.15 22.45
CA LEU A 104 -0.55 -27.32 23.49
C LEU A 104 -1.07 -28.75 23.59
N ASP A 105 -1.15 -29.48 22.48
CA ASP A 105 -1.54 -30.90 22.43
C ASP A 105 -0.48 -31.82 23.02
N GLU A 106 0.82 -31.53 22.84
CA GLU A 106 1.91 -32.28 23.48
C GLU A 106 1.87 -32.20 25.02
N LEU A 107 1.26 -31.14 25.55
CA LEU A 107 1.08 -30.95 26.99
C LEU A 107 -0.17 -31.65 27.55
N ARG A 108 -1.06 -32.16 26.69
CA ARG A 108 -2.25 -32.94 27.09
C ARG A 108 -1.88 -34.42 27.25
N ASP A 109 -2.58 -35.11 28.14
CA ASP A 109 -2.51 -36.56 28.28
C ASP A 109 -3.47 -37.27 27.31
N GLU A 110 -3.53 -38.61 27.38
CA GLU A 110 -4.36 -39.44 26.49
C GLU A 110 -5.87 -39.14 26.61
N ASP A 111 -6.32 -38.57 27.73
CA ASP A 111 -7.72 -38.20 27.95
C ASP A 111 -8.00 -36.74 27.51
N GLY A 112 -6.96 -36.03 27.06
CA GLY A 112 -7.03 -34.62 26.66
C GLY A 112 -6.95 -33.64 27.83
N ASP A 113 -6.66 -34.13 29.04
CA ASP A 113 -6.46 -33.31 30.23
C ASP A 113 -5.01 -32.82 30.30
N VAL A 114 -4.79 -31.68 30.95
CA VAL A 114 -3.45 -31.14 31.15
C VAL A 114 -2.94 -31.64 32.52
N PRO A 115 -1.87 -32.44 32.59
CA PRO A 115 -1.33 -32.90 33.85
C PRO A 115 -0.86 -31.73 34.72
N SER A 116 -0.94 -31.89 36.04
CA SER A 116 -0.60 -30.79 36.96
C SER A 116 0.85 -30.29 36.88
N GLY A 117 1.75 -31.14 36.38
CA GLY A 117 3.14 -30.76 36.09
C GLY A 117 3.29 -29.81 34.90
N ASN A 118 2.32 -29.83 33.99
CA ASN A 118 2.32 -29.08 32.73
C ASN A 118 1.49 -27.80 32.81
N PHE A 119 0.65 -27.61 33.84
CA PHE A 119 -0.24 -26.44 33.94
C PHE A 119 0.46 -25.10 33.79
N ARG A 120 1.68 -24.95 34.33
CA ARG A 120 2.43 -23.68 34.23
C ARG A 120 2.89 -23.40 32.80
N GLU A 121 3.29 -24.43 32.07
CA GLU A 121 3.73 -24.34 30.69
C GLU A 121 2.55 -24.15 29.74
N TRP A 122 1.46 -24.86 30.01
CA TRP A 122 0.19 -24.72 29.31
C TRP A 122 -0.48 -23.36 29.53
N ASP A 123 -0.49 -22.83 30.75
CA ASP A 123 -0.96 -21.46 31.01
C ASP A 123 -0.08 -20.43 30.30
N GLY A 124 1.23 -20.66 30.21
CA GLY A 124 2.14 -19.84 29.42
C GLY A 124 1.73 -19.82 27.95
N LEU A 125 1.66 -20.99 27.31
CA LEU A 125 1.33 -21.09 25.88
C LEU A 125 -0.11 -20.70 25.52
N ARG A 126 -1.07 -20.88 26.45
CA ARG A 126 -2.50 -20.59 26.25
C ARG A 126 -2.87 -19.13 26.56
N TYR A 127 -2.25 -18.52 27.57
CA TYR A 127 -2.59 -17.17 28.03
C TYR A 127 -1.54 -16.10 27.70
N ASP A 128 -0.31 -16.45 27.32
CA ASP A 128 0.48 -15.60 26.41
C ASP A 128 -0.09 -15.77 24.98
N ALA A 129 -1.35 -15.38 24.81
CA ALA A 129 -1.80 -14.84 23.53
C ALA A 129 -1.01 -13.55 23.34
N HIS A 130 0.25 -13.70 22.95
CA HIS A 130 1.31 -12.70 22.94
C HIS A 130 0.79 -11.43 22.26
N PRO A 131 0.29 -10.42 23.00
CA PRO A 131 -0.25 -9.22 22.38
C PRO A 131 0.85 -8.53 21.60
N GLU A 132 2.09 -8.71 22.04
CA GLU A 132 3.30 -8.22 21.39
C GLU A 132 3.65 -9.01 20.13
N GLN A 133 3.58 -10.36 20.09
CA GLN A 133 3.84 -11.11 18.85
C GLN A 133 2.69 -10.97 17.85
N ASP A 134 1.44 -11.00 18.31
CA ASP A 134 0.26 -10.73 17.47
C ASP A 134 0.28 -9.30 16.94
N SER A 135 0.68 -8.32 17.77
CA SER A 135 0.87 -6.94 17.34
C SER A 135 2.10 -6.77 16.44
N GLU A 136 3.19 -7.50 16.64
CA GLU A 136 4.39 -7.47 15.79
C GLU A 136 4.10 -8.14 14.44
N MET A 137 3.29 -9.19 14.41
CA MET A 137 2.76 -9.80 13.20
C MET A 137 1.82 -8.85 12.48
N LEU A 138 0.87 -8.23 13.18
CA LEU A 138 -0.01 -7.21 12.59
C LEU A 138 0.79 -6.01 12.09
N SER A 139 1.81 -5.56 12.81
CA SER A 139 2.75 -4.53 12.36
C SER A 139 3.55 -4.99 11.15
N THR A 140 3.97 -6.25 11.06
CA THR A 140 4.66 -6.80 9.89
C THR A 140 3.74 -6.84 8.67
N VAL A 141 2.48 -7.22 8.88
CA VAL A 141 1.44 -7.24 7.83
C VAL A 141 1.13 -5.82 7.36
N VAL A 142 0.95 -4.89 8.30
CA VAL A 142 0.73 -3.47 8.02
C VAL A 142 1.95 -2.90 7.29
N SER A 143 3.18 -3.12 7.75
CA SER A 143 4.40 -2.65 7.08
C SER A 143 4.62 -3.26 5.69
N ARG A 144 4.18 -4.51 5.44
CA ARG A 144 4.20 -5.09 4.09
C ARG A 144 3.14 -4.48 3.19
N LEU A 145 1.94 -4.23 3.71
CA LEU A 145 0.89 -3.52 2.98
C LEU A 145 1.30 -2.08 2.68
N GLU A 146 1.91 -1.38 3.64
CA GLU A 146 2.50 -0.05 3.47
C GLU A 146 3.59 -0.08 2.39
N LYS A 147 4.51 -1.04 2.39
CA LYS A 147 5.53 -1.21 1.33
C LYS A 147 4.96 -1.53 -0.06
N LEU A 148 3.78 -2.15 -0.12
CA LEU A 148 3.12 -2.44 -1.39
C LEU A 148 2.29 -1.24 -1.88
N LEU A 149 1.84 -0.38 -0.96
CA LEU A 149 1.08 0.83 -1.24
C LEU A 149 1.98 2.05 -1.43
N ASP A 150 3.22 2.00 -0.96
CA ASP A 150 4.26 3.03 -1.13
C ASP A 150 5.19 2.63 -2.29
N PRO A 151 5.04 3.22 -3.49
CA PRO A 151 5.88 2.88 -4.65
C PRO A 151 7.35 3.33 -4.48
N SER A 152 7.73 3.93 -3.34
CA SER A 152 9.05 4.52 -3.14
C SER A 152 9.63 4.33 -1.74
N GLY A 153 10.28 3.18 -1.48
CA GLY A 153 11.38 3.09 -0.50
C GLY A 153 11.62 1.71 0.12
N GLY A 154 12.81 1.13 0.15
CA GLY A 154 14.13 1.57 -0.30
C GLY A 154 15.20 0.61 0.25
N ALA A 155 15.94 -0.03 -0.67
CA ALA A 155 17.35 -0.44 -0.64
C ALA A 155 17.63 -1.29 -1.88
#